data_AF-A0A7V5DBH1-F1
#
_entry.id   AF-A0A7V5DBH1-F1
#
_cell.length_a   1.000
_cell.length_b   1.000
_cell.length_c   1.000
_cell.angle_alpha   90.00
_cell.angle_beta   90.00
_cell.angle_gamma   90.00
#
_symmetry.space_group_name_H-M   'P 1'
#
loop_
_entity.id
_entity.type
_entity.pdbx_description
1 polymer ?
#
loop_
_entity_poly.entity_id
_entity_poly.type
_entity_poly.pdbx_seq_one_letter_code
_entity_poly.pdbx_strand_id
1 'polypeptide(L)'
;MKYTFFPTGLVLLTLSLLSVFACKDPVNPCVQTLRQRDGALIQRADSLIFRRTEFTLEPYRAELEKLRAEEKQIFKEVENCDFGKDLQAYNYWYRGRLKFPGKVEQELQRIERDSVK
;
A
#
# COMPACT_ATOMS: atom_id res chain seq x y z
N MET A 1 4.96 -3.95 -68.92
CA MET A 1 5.85 -4.90 -68.20
C MET A 1 7.13 -4.14 -67.89
N LYS A 2 7.66 -3.96 -66.68
CA LYS A 2 7.40 -4.43 -65.32
C LYS A 2 7.90 -3.28 -64.42
N TYR A 3 7.10 -2.82 -63.46
CA TYR A 3 7.62 -1.96 -62.39
C TYR A 3 8.07 -2.88 -61.25
N THR A 4 9.38 -2.94 -60.99
CA THR A 4 9.94 -3.60 -59.81
C THR A 4 9.86 -2.63 -58.64
N PHE A 5 8.86 -2.81 -57.79
CA PHE A 5 8.72 -2.13 -56.51
C PHE A 5 9.54 -2.90 -55.48
N PHE A 6 10.64 -2.29 -55.01
CA PHE A 6 11.43 -2.76 -53.87
C PHE A 6 10.80 -2.22 -52.58
N PRO A 7 10.39 -3.04 -51.60
CA PRO A 7 10.17 -2.57 -50.25
C PRO A 7 11.30 -3.08 -49.35
N THR A 8 12.47 -2.47 -49.45
CA THR A 8 13.50 -2.57 -48.40
C THR A 8 13.38 -1.35 -47.51
N GLY A 9 12.56 -1.45 -46.47
CA GLY A 9 12.41 -0.32 -45.55
C GLY A 9 11.30 -0.48 -44.52
N LEU A 10 11.17 -1.65 -43.87
CA LEU A 10 10.28 -1.74 -42.72
C LEU A 10 10.65 -2.88 -41.76
N VAL A 11 11.91 -3.00 -41.35
CA VAL A 11 12.29 -3.87 -40.23
C VAL A 11 13.43 -3.22 -39.49
N LEU A 12 13.17 -2.25 -38.61
CA LEU A 12 14.16 -1.74 -37.62
C LEU A 12 13.52 -0.76 -36.61
N LEU A 13 12.31 -1.03 -36.12
CA LEU A 13 11.63 -0.13 -35.16
C LEU A 13 10.88 -0.84 -34.02
N THR A 14 11.23 -2.09 -33.71
CA THR A 14 10.58 -2.86 -32.62
C THR A 14 11.56 -3.47 -31.60
N LEU A 15 12.87 -3.30 -31.77
CA LEU A 15 13.88 -3.94 -30.90
C LEU A 15 14.51 -3.02 -29.83
N SER A 16 14.10 -1.75 -29.75
CA SER A 16 14.68 -0.78 -28.80
C SER A 16 13.88 -0.56 -27.51
N LEU A 17 12.75 -1.26 -27.31
CA LEU A 17 11.91 -1.08 -26.11
C LEU A 17 12.12 -2.12 -24.99
N LEU A 18 12.99 -3.13 -25.19
CA LEU A 18 13.21 -4.19 -24.20
C LEU A 18 14.39 -3.97 -23.25
N SER A 19 15.18 -2.89 -23.42
CA SER A 19 16.37 -2.62 -22.61
C SER A 19 16.14 -1.73 -21.38
N VAL A 20 14.90 -1.32 -21.08
CA VAL A 20 14.60 -0.44 -19.91
C VAL A 20 14.32 -1.21 -18.61
N PHE A 21 14.28 -2.55 -18.63
CA PHE A 21 14.28 -3.33 -17.39
C PHE A 21 15.70 -3.50 -16.83
N ALA A 22 16.46 -2.41 -16.81
CA ALA A 22 17.74 -2.35 -16.12
C ALA A 22 17.48 -2.34 -14.61
N CYS A 23 17.72 -3.49 -13.99
CA CYS A 23 17.92 -3.69 -12.54
C CYS A 23 16.95 -2.94 -11.61
N LYS A 24 15.71 -3.45 -11.48
CA LYS A 24 14.96 -3.18 -10.26
C LYS A 24 15.69 -3.92 -9.12
N ASP A 25 16.08 -3.20 -8.08
CA ASP A 25 16.64 -3.81 -6.87
C ASP A 25 15.71 -4.95 -6.40
N PRO A 26 16.27 -6.05 -5.86
CA PRO A 26 15.48 -7.16 -5.37
C PRO A 26 14.50 -6.67 -4.30
N VAL A 27 13.20 -6.83 -4.56
CA VAL A 27 12.13 -6.45 -3.62
C VAL A 27 12.21 -7.37 -2.41
N ASN A 28 12.30 -6.80 -1.21
CA ASN A 28 12.32 -7.59 0.02
C ASN A 28 10.92 -8.22 0.25
N PRO A 29 10.81 -9.57 0.27
CA PRO A 29 9.51 -10.23 0.41
C PRO A 29 8.79 -9.90 1.72
N CYS A 30 9.53 -9.76 2.83
CA CYS A 30 8.99 -9.39 4.15
C CYS A 30 8.24 -8.06 4.06
N VAL A 31 8.92 -7.04 3.51
CA VAL A 31 8.36 -5.69 3.42
C VAL A 31 7.22 -5.62 2.41
N GLN A 32 7.32 -6.36 1.31
CA GLN A 32 6.26 -6.41 0.30
C GLN A 32 4.96 -7.02 0.85
N THR A 33 5.05 -8.13 1.58
CA THR A 33 3.89 -8.78 2.21
C THR A 33 3.24 -7.85 3.24
N LEU A 34 4.03 -7.18 4.07
CA LEU A 34 3.49 -6.22 5.05
C LEU A 34 2.83 -5.03 4.37
N ARG A 35 3.39 -4.54 3.26
CA ARG A 35 2.79 -3.42 2.50
C ARG A 35 1.44 -3.80 1.89
N GLN A 36 1.30 -5.03 1.40
CA GLN A 36 0.03 -5.54 0.90
C GLN A 36 -1.01 -5.65 2.03
N ARG A 37 -0.61 -6.19 3.19
CA ARG A 37 -1.49 -6.29 4.37
C ARG A 37 -1.95 -4.93 4.87
N ASP A 38 -1.05 -3.95 4.97
CA ASP A 38 -1.41 -2.59 5.38
C ASP A 38 -2.34 -1.92 4.36
N GLY A 39 -2.10 -2.12 3.06
CA GLY A 39 -3.04 -1.67 2.02
C GLY A 39 -4.44 -2.25 2.18
N ALA A 40 -4.54 -3.56 2.42
CA ALA A 40 -5.83 -4.24 2.65
C ALA A 40 -6.49 -3.80 3.97
N LEU A 41 -5.72 -3.51 5.01
CA LEU A 41 -6.21 -2.95 6.27
C LEU A 41 -6.80 -1.56 6.04
N ILE A 42 -6.09 -0.68 5.32
CA ILE A 42 -6.56 0.67 5.01
C ILE A 42 -7.86 0.61 4.20
N GLN A 43 -7.96 -0.28 3.22
CA GLN A 43 -9.20 -0.46 2.44
C GLN A 43 -10.38 -0.92 3.30
N ARG A 44 -10.16 -1.86 4.23
CA ARG A 44 -11.20 -2.28 5.19
C ARG A 44 -11.60 -1.14 6.13
N ALA A 45 -10.62 -0.38 6.63
CA ALA A 45 -10.89 0.79 7.46
C ALA A 45 -11.71 1.85 6.69
N ASP A 46 -11.37 2.13 5.44
CA ASP A 46 -12.10 3.07 4.58
C ASP A 46 -13.53 2.60 4.32
N SER A 47 -13.73 1.32 4.02
CA SER A 47 -15.07 0.74 3.86
C SER A 47 -15.91 0.82 5.13
N LEU A 48 -15.30 0.57 6.29
CA LEU A 48 -15.96 0.65 7.59
C LEU A 48 -16.36 2.09 7.94
N ILE A 49 -15.43 3.04 7.77
CA ILE A 49 -15.67 4.48 8.00
C ILE A 49 -16.75 5.02 7.08
N PHE A 50 -16.73 4.63 5.80
CA PHE A 50 -17.75 5.04 4.83
C PHE A 50 -19.15 4.57 5.24
N ARG A 51 -19.26 3.34 5.75
CA ARG A 51 -20.52 2.73 6.18
C ARG A 51 -20.88 2.98 7.64
N ARG A 52 -20.21 3.91 8.33
CA ARG A 52 -20.40 4.15 9.77
C ARG A 52 -21.86 4.34 10.19
N THR A 53 -22.70 4.92 9.32
CA THR A 53 -24.12 5.19 9.59
C THR A 53 -24.99 3.93 9.59
N GLU A 54 -24.46 2.81 9.10
CA GLU A 54 -25.12 1.49 9.14
C GLU A 54 -24.98 0.81 10.51
N PHE A 55 -24.13 1.36 11.40
CA PHE A 55 -23.82 0.78 12.71
C PHE A 55 -24.29 1.68 13.84
N THR A 56 -24.65 1.07 14.97
CA THR A 56 -24.65 1.77 16.26
C THR A 56 -23.20 1.96 16.74
N LEU A 57 -22.98 2.85 17.71
CA LEU A 57 -21.63 3.24 18.13
C LEU A 57 -20.78 2.06 18.63
N GLU A 58 -21.34 1.20 19.48
CA GLU A 58 -20.61 0.09 20.10
C GLU A 58 -20.11 -0.95 19.08
N PRO A 59 -20.94 -1.50 18.16
CA PRO A 59 -20.47 -2.37 17.10
C PRO A 59 -19.44 -1.71 16.18
N TYR A 60 -19.62 -0.43 15.84
CA TYR A 60 -18.66 0.30 15.01
C TYR A 60 -17.29 0.41 15.70
N ARG A 61 -17.29 0.78 16.99
CA ARG A 61 -16.08 0.86 17.80
C ARG A 61 -15.38 -0.50 17.92
N ALA A 62 -16.13 -1.57 18.17
CA ALA A 62 -15.58 -2.92 18.28
C ALA A 62 -14.89 -3.37 16.98
N GLU A 63 -15.46 -3.07 15.81
CA GLU A 63 -14.81 -3.38 14.52
C GLU A 63 -13.54 -2.54 14.29
N LEU A 64 -13.55 -1.26 14.66
CA LEU A 64 -12.33 -0.43 14.61
C LEU A 64 -11.24 -0.94 15.56
N GLU A 65 -11.58 -1.42 16.75
CA GLU A 65 -10.61 -1.99 17.69
C GLU A 65 -9.95 -3.26 17.15
N LYS A 66 -10.70 -4.11 16.45
CA LYS A 66 -10.13 -5.28 15.74
C LYS A 66 -9.13 -4.84 14.67
N LEU A 67 -9.49 -3.86 13.85
CA LEU A 67 -8.58 -3.31 12.83
C LEU A 67 -7.35 -2.65 13.48
N ARG A 68 -7.49 -2.00 14.64
CA ARG A 68 -6.37 -1.39 15.38
C ARG A 68 -5.40 -2.45 15.90
N ALA A 69 -5.91 -3.58 16.39
CA ALA A 69 -5.07 -4.70 16.82
C ALA A 69 -4.25 -5.24 15.65
N GLU A 70 -4.87 -5.39 14.47
CA GLU A 70 -4.17 -5.81 13.26
C GLU A 70 -3.12 -4.78 12.80
N GLU A 71 -3.43 -3.48 12.86
CA GLU A 71 -2.49 -2.40 12.51
C GLU A 71 -1.25 -2.43 13.42
N LYS A 72 -1.45 -2.54 14.74
CA LYS A 72 -0.36 -2.65 15.70
C LYS A 72 0.50 -3.89 15.45
N GLN A 73 -0.13 -5.01 15.08
CA GLN A 73 0.58 -6.24 14.77
C GLN A 73 1.45 -6.08 13.52
N ILE A 74 0.93 -5.46 12.46
CA ILE A 74 1.73 -5.12 11.27
C ILE A 74 2.92 -4.24 11.65
N PHE A 75 2.71 -3.19 12.43
CA PHE A 75 3.78 -2.27 12.84
C PHE A 75 4.89 -2.97 13.62
N LYS A 76 4.54 -3.88 14.53
CA LYS A 76 5.50 -4.71 15.25
C LYS A 76 6.29 -5.63 14.31
N GLU A 77 5.65 -6.20 13.29
CA GLU A 77 6.32 -7.06 12.31
C GLU A 77 7.27 -6.27 11.40
N VAL A 78 6.95 -5.01 11.07
CA VAL A 78 7.80 -4.12 10.28
C VAL A 78 9.16 -3.89 10.95
N GLU A 79 9.18 -3.75 12.28
CA GLU A 79 10.42 -3.59 13.06
C GLU A 79 11.37 -4.80 12.94
N ASN A 80 10.85 -5.97 12.52
CA ASN A 80 11.61 -7.20 12.36
C ASN A 80 12.02 -7.50 10.90
N CYS A 81 11.60 -6.69 9.92
CA CYS A 81 12.06 -6.85 8.55
C CYS A 81 13.38 -6.11 8.32
N ASP A 82 14.29 -6.74 7.56
CA ASP A 82 15.42 -6.04 6.97
C ASP A 82 14.95 -5.23 5.74
N PHE A 83 15.37 -3.99 5.63
CA PHE A 83 15.04 -3.11 4.51
C PHE A 83 16.11 -3.11 3.43
N GLY A 84 17.32 -3.58 3.73
CA GLY A 84 18.47 -3.56 2.83
C GLY A 84 18.65 -2.18 2.18
N LYS A 85 18.58 -2.14 0.85
CA LYS A 85 18.70 -0.90 0.05
C LYS A 85 17.36 -0.32 -0.40
N ASP A 86 16.23 -0.90 0.02
CA ASP A 86 14.90 -0.42 -0.38
C ASP A 86 14.49 0.82 0.42
N LEU A 87 15.02 1.97 -0.01
CA LEU A 87 14.73 3.27 0.59
C LEU A 87 13.25 3.66 0.44
N GLN A 88 12.56 3.18 -0.60
CA GLN A 88 11.13 3.48 -0.79
C GLN A 88 10.29 2.78 0.28
N ALA A 89 10.55 1.50 0.52
CA ALA A 89 9.96 0.75 1.61
C ALA A 89 10.27 1.38 2.97
N TYR A 90 11.54 1.71 3.23
CA TYR A 90 11.95 2.33 4.49
C TYR A 90 11.18 3.64 4.76
N ASN A 91 11.11 4.52 3.75
CA ASN A 91 10.41 5.79 3.87
C ASN A 91 8.91 5.62 4.06
N TYR A 92 8.27 4.68 3.35
CA TYR A 92 6.86 4.37 3.55
C TYR A 92 6.54 4.05 5.02
N TRP A 93 7.34 3.18 5.63
CA TRP A 93 7.12 2.74 7.00
C TRP A 93 7.60 3.76 8.04
N TYR A 94 8.90 4.06 8.09
CA TYR A 94 9.48 4.85 9.18
C TYR A 94 9.31 6.36 9.04
N ARG A 95 9.15 6.88 7.82
CA ARG A 95 8.85 8.31 7.60
C ARG A 95 7.35 8.57 7.45
N GLY A 96 6.57 7.54 7.17
CA GLY A 96 5.11 7.60 7.03
C GLY A 96 4.39 6.85 8.15
N ARG A 97 4.08 5.57 7.91
CA ARG A 97 3.09 4.80 8.68
C ARG A 97 3.37 4.68 10.18
N LEU A 98 4.64 4.51 10.58
CA LEU A 98 5.04 4.38 11.99
C LEU A 98 5.20 5.73 12.70
N LYS A 99 5.38 6.81 11.94
CA LYS A 99 5.62 8.14 12.51
C LYS A 99 4.35 8.81 13.03
N PHE A 100 3.20 8.48 12.44
CA PHE A 100 1.93 9.13 12.72
C PHE A 100 0.88 8.10 13.12
N PRO A 101 -0.12 8.48 13.95
CA PRO A 101 -1.26 7.62 14.23
C PRO A 101 -1.89 7.11 12.95
N GLY A 102 -2.20 5.83 12.92
CA GLY A 102 -2.86 5.20 11.79
C GLY A 102 -4.27 5.70 11.56
N LYS A 103 -4.84 5.46 10.38
CA LYS A 103 -6.21 5.90 10.04
C LYS A 103 -7.24 5.35 11.04
N VAL A 104 -7.07 4.10 11.46
CA VAL A 104 -7.95 3.45 12.44
C VAL A 104 -7.83 4.12 13.81
N GLU A 105 -6.61 4.40 14.26
CA GLU A 105 -6.36 5.09 15.52
C GLU A 105 -6.92 6.52 15.52
N GLN A 106 -6.75 7.26 14.42
CA GLN A 106 -7.31 8.60 14.27
C GLN A 106 -8.84 8.60 14.38
N GLU A 107 -9.50 7.60 13.79
CA GLU A 107 -10.96 7.47 13.86
C GLU A 107 -11.44 7.10 15.27
N LEU A 108 -10.73 6.21 15.97
CA LEU A 108 -11.03 5.90 17.37
C LEU A 108 -10.89 7.13 18.28
N GLN A 109 -9.83 7.93 18.07
CA GLN A 109 -9.65 9.20 18.79
C GLN A 109 -10.76 10.21 18.48
N ARG A 110 -11.30 10.22 17.25
CA ARG A 110 -12.45 11.04 16.88
C ARG A 110 -13.70 10.62 17.67
N ILE A 111 -13.99 9.33 17.73
CA ILE A 111 -15.12 8.78 18.50
C ILE A 111 -14.99 9.15 19.97
N GLU A 112 -13.81 8.94 20.57
CA GLU A 112 -13.57 9.27 21.98
C GLU A 112 -13.82 10.76 22.26
N ARG A 113 -13.30 11.64 21.39
CA ARG A 113 -13.53 13.10 21.50
C ARG A 113 -15.01 13.47 21.38
N ASP A 114 -15.74 12.84 20.46
CA ASP A 114 -17.15 13.11 20.24
C ASP A 114 -18.03 12.55 21.37
N SER A 115 -17.59 11.50 22.07
CA SER A 115 -18.32 10.88 23.19
C SER A 115 -18.24 11.66 24.52
N VAL A 116 -17.27 12.56 24.66
CA VAL A 116 -17.06 13.39 25.86
C VAL A 116 -17.87 14.70 25.81
N LYS A 117 -18.47 15.03 24.65
CA LYS A 117 -19.34 16.20 24.47
C LYS A 117 -20.80 15.86 24.74
#